data_AF-A0A1H5QED0-F1
#
_entry.id   AF-A0A1H5QED0-F1
#
_cell.length_a   1.000
_cell.length_b   1.000
_cell.length_c   1.000
_cell.angle_alpha   90.00
_cell.angle_beta   90.00
_cell.angle_gamma   90.00
#
_symmetry.space_group_name_H-M   'P 1'
#
loop_
_entity.id
_entity.type
_entity.pdbx_description
1 polymer ?
#
loop_
_entity_poly.entity_id
_entity_poly.type
_entity_poly.pdbx_seq_one_letter_code
_entity_poly.pdbx_strand_id
1 'polypeptide(L)'
;MARSAAFERFLAGVTAPVTRDSLDEIPDIGALFDLVGQERLEAEDILVAKLATGDGRAAAALADAGCFRAVPALVEATLEAVPAATRVAAARALLELGDLSGEPALVRLLRTHAGSGYDRGAAVRLLAEFPDPDREVLYEVLSADPDPTARSEAVDVLLTLVGLGDDEVLWGDVLKSVGGRLLSPLTTVQTEALAELRAIVARWEAGEPIEDLTWRCDSEAVHRLVDELDSAEPNLGTRGLATLTGRDRTLAENLVLLRLHADRRAVRAAGALGVRRAVEPLRELLGTAEGPARAEIESVLATLAG
;
A
#
# COMPACT_ATOMS: atom_id res chain seq x y z
N MET A 1 -42.54 -25.10 -15.71
CA MET A 1 -42.26 -25.74 -14.42
C MET A 1 -42.08 -24.63 -13.39
N ALA A 2 -42.57 -24.82 -12.16
CA ALA A 2 -42.33 -23.84 -11.09
C ALA A 2 -40.84 -23.85 -10.72
N ARG A 3 -40.27 -22.66 -10.50
CA ARG A 3 -38.88 -22.51 -10.03
C ARG A 3 -38.75 -23.00 -8.60
N SER A 4 -37.57 -23.47 -8.22
CA SER A 4 -37.28 -23.84 -6.84
C SER A 4 -37.27 -22.61 -5.92
N ALA A 5 -37.56 -22.82 -4.63
CA ALA A 5 -37.46 -21.76 -3.64
C ALA A 5 -36.03 -21.22 -3.48
N ALA A 6 -35.01 -22.03 -3.77
CA ALA A 6 -33.62 -21.59 -3.80
C ALA A 6 -33.39 -20.60 -4.94
N PHE A 7 -33.93 -20.88 -6.12
CA PHE A 7 -33.78 -20.00 -7.28
C PHE A 7 -34.47 -18.65 -7.05
N GLU A 8 -35.67 -18.67 -6.45
CA GLU A 8 -36.38 -17.44 -6.08
C GLU A 8 -35.62 -16.61 -5.03
N ARG A 9 -35.00 -17.25 -4.03
CA ARG A 9 -34.13 -16.55 -3.05
C ARG A 9 -32.91 -15.91 -3.73
N PHE A 10 -32.22 -16.67 -4.58
CA PHE A 10 -31.09 -16.15 -5.37
C PHE A 10 -31.51 -14.94 -6.21
N LEU A 11 -32.63 -15.03 -6.93
CA LEU A 11 -33.15 -13.92 -7.73
C LEU A 11 -33.47 -12.69 -6.89
N ALA A 12 -34.11 -12.87 -5.73
CA ALA A 12 -34.42 -11.78 -4.82
C ALA A 12 -33.13 -11.06 -4.35
N GLY A 13 -32.10 -11.83 -4.00
CA GLY A 13 -30.81 -11.30 -3.60
C GLY A 13 -30.09 -10.52 -4.69
N VAL A 14 -30.01 -11.11 -5.89
CA VAL A 14 -29.36 -10.49 -7.07
C VAL A 14 -30.10 -9.25 -7.57
N THR A 15 -31.42 -9.19 -7.42
CA THR A 15 -32.21 -8.03 -7.86
C THR A 15 -32.36 -6.95 -6.80
N ALA A 16 -31.92 -7.22 -5.56
CA ALA A 16 -31.97 -6.26 -4.48
C ALA A 16 -31.14 -5.00 -4.82
N PRO A 17 -31.62 -3.79 -4.46
CA PRO A 17 -30.84 -2.58 -4.57
C PRO A 17 -29.54 -2.69 -3.78
N VAL A 18 -28.45 -2.14 -4.33
CA VAL A 18 -27.19 -2.05 -3.60
C VAL A 18 -27.36 -1.10 -2.42
N THR A 19 -27.10 -1.61 -1.22
CA THR A 19 -27.08 -0.84 0.02
C THR A 19 -25.66 -0.79 0.57
N ARG A 20 -25.42 0.05 1.58
CA ARG A 20 -24.14 0.10 2.29
C ARG A 20 -23.72 -1.26 2.84
N ASP A 21 -24.70 -2.05 3.29
CA ASP A 21 -24.46 -3.36 3.91
C ASP A 21 -24.21 -4.47 2.88
N SER A 22 -24.44 -4.21 1.59
CA SER A 22 -24.26 -5.15 0.48
C SER A 22 -23.18 -4.70 -0.51
N LEU A 23 -22.24 -3.86 -0.07
CA LEU A 23 -21.17 -3.35 -0.94
C LEU A 23 -20.18 -4.45 -1.33
N ASP A 24 -19.97 -5.42 -0.44
CA ASP A 24 -18.95 -6.46 -0.61
C ASP A 24 -19.52 -7.77 -1.16
N GLU A 25 -20.82 -8.03 -0.96
CA GLU A 25 -21.46 -9.30 -1.32
C GLU A 25 -22.88 -9.10 -1.88
N ILE A 26 -23.32 -10.00 -2.75
CA ILE A 26 -24.72 -10.09 -3.19
C ILE A 26 -25.53 -10.74 -2.05
N PRO A 27 -26.63 -10.12 -1.58
CA PRO A 27 -27.48 -10.73 -0.56
C PRO A 27 -27.98 -12.11 -0.97
N ASP A 28 -28.12 -13.03 -0.03
CA ASP A 28 -28.61 -14.40 -0.25
C ASP A 28 -27.88 -15.20 -1.34
N ILE A 29 -26.64 -14.81 -1.70
CA ILE A 29 -25.88 -15.50 -2.75
C ILE A 29 -25.63 -16.97 -2.40
N GLY A 30 -25.62 -17.33 -1.12
CA GLY A 30 -25.55 -18.71 -0.65
C GLY A 30 -26.64 -19.63 -1.22
N ALA A 31 -27.79 -19.10 -1.66
CA ALA A 31 -28.82 -19.88 -2.33
C ALA A 31 -28.34 -20.49 -3.67
N LEU A 32 -27.30 -19.92 -4.28
CA LEU A 32 -26.66 -20.42 -5.51
C LEU A 32 -26.07 -21.84 -5.34
N PHE A 33 -25.63 -22.19 -4.14
CA PHE A 33 -25.04 -23.52 -3.85
C PHE A 33 -26.10 -24.63 -3.76
N ASP A 34 -27.36 -24.26 -3.52
CA ASP A 34 -28.48 -25.20 -3.50
C ASP A 34 -29.01 -25.51 -4.91
N LEU A 35 -28.57 -24.77 -5.93
CA LEU A 35 -29.06 -24.91 -7.30
C LEU A 35 -28.34 -26.02 -8.06
N VAL A 36 -29.09 -26.75 -8.89
CA VAL A 36 -28.58 -27.80 -9.78
C VAL A 36 -29.20 -27.73 -11.17
N GLY A 37 -28.52 -28.31 -12.16
CA GLY A 37 -29.03 -28.43 -13.54
C GLY A 37 -29.33 -27.07 -14.17
N GLN A 38 -30.51 -26.94 -14.79
CA GLN A 38 -30.88 -25.75 -15.55
C GLN A 38 -30.99 -24.48 -14.70
N GLU A 39 -31.47 -24.59 -13.46
CA GLU A 39 -31.58 -23.42 -12.57
C GLU A 39 -30.20 -22.89 -12.16
N ARG A 40 -29.23 -23.79 -11.97
CA ARG A 40 -27.85 -23.40 -11.70
C ARG A 40 -27.21 -22.68 -12.89
N LEU A 41 -27.38 -23.22 -14.09
CA LEU A 41 -26.90 -22.58 -15.31
C LEU A 41 -27.53 -21.19 -15.47
N GLU A 42 -28.84 -21.06 -15.27
CA GLU A 42 -29.48 -19.75 -15.41
C GLU A 42 -29.00 -18.75 -14.35
N ALA A 43 -28.79 -19.17 -13.11
CA ALA A 43 -28.27 -18.31 -12.05
C ALA A 43 -26.86 -17.80 -12.38
N GLU A 44 -25.98 -18.67 -12.85
CA GLU A 44 -24.64 -18.30 -13.32
C GLU A 44 -24.70 -17.36 -14.54
N ASP A 45 -25.65 -17.52 -15.48
CA ASP A 45 -25.82 -16.61 -16.63
C ASP A 45 -26.23 -15.21 -16.16
N ILE A 46 -27.08 -15.14 -15.14
CA ILE A 46 -27.49 -13.88 -14.52
C ILE A 46 -26.29 -13.18 -13.85
N LEU A 47 -25.42 -13.91 -13.16
CA LEU A 47 -24.21 -13.35 -12.57
C LEU A 47 -23.23 -12.85 -13.64
N VAL A 48 -23.05 -13.60 -14.73
CA VAL A 48 -22.25 -13.15 -15.88
C VAL A 48 -22.82 -11.86 -16.47
N ALA A 49 -24.15 -11.77 -16.63
CA ALA A 49 -24.80 -10.55 -17.12
C ALA A 49 -24.60 -9.37 -16.15
N LYS A 50 -24.63 -9.61 -14.83
CA LYS A 50 -24.34 -8.58 -13.82
C LYS A 50 -22.90 -8.11 -13.85
N LEU A 51 -21.94 -9.03 -13.98
CA LEU A 51 -20.53 -8.68 -14.13
C LEU A 51 -20.32 -7.75 -15.33
N ALA A 52 -20.98 -8.02 -16.46
CA ALA A 52 -20.93 -7.17 -17.65
C ALA A 52 -21.49 -5.75 -17.44
N THR A 53 -22.29 -5.53 -16.39
CA THR A 53 -22.76 -4.19 -15.98
C THR A 53 -21.84 -3.48 -14.98
N GLY A 54 -20.69 -4.09 -14.66
CA GLY A 54 -19.69 -3.53 -13.74
C GLY A 54 -19.86 -3.93 -12.28
N ASP A 55 -20.76 -4.86 -11.96
CA ASP A 55 -20.99 -5.30 -10.57
C ASP A 55 -19.90 -6.30 -10.13
N GLY A 56 -18.85 -5.81 -9.46
CA GLY A 56 -17.72 -6.62 -9.01
C GLY A 56 -18.10 -7.74 -8.04
N ARG A 57 -19.22 -7.62 -7.31
CA ARG A 57 -19.71 -8.66 -6.38
C ARG A 57 -20.13 -9.92 -7.15
N ALA A 58 -20.54 -9.77 -8.40
CA ALA A 58 -20.83 -10.91 -9.27
C ALA A 58 -19.57 -11.73 -9.59
N ALA A 59 -18.38 -11.10 -9.65
CA ALA A 59 -17.13 -11.83 -9.86
C ALA A 59 -16.82 -12.76 -8.68
N ALA A 60 -16.91 -12.25 -7.44
CA ALA A 60 -16.72 -13.05 -6.22
C ALA A 60 -17.71 -14.22 -6.17
N ALA A 61 -19.00 -13.93 -6.39
CA ALA A 61 -20.04 -14.97 -6.43
C ALA A 61 -19.77 -16.07 -7.47
N LEU A 62 -19.22 -15.72 -8.63
CA LEU A 62 -18.88 -16.68 -9.68
C LEU A 62 -17.69 -17.57 -9.28
N ALA A 63 -16.69 -17.01 -8.62
CA ALA A 63 -15.53 -17.75 -8.13
C ALA A 63 -15.88 -18.69 -6.98
N ASP A 64 -16.60 -18.19 -5.96
CA ASP A 64 -17.09 -18.99 -4.83
C ASP A 64 -17.91 -20.19 -5.30
N ALA A 65 -18.69 -19.99 -6.36
CA ALA A 65 -19.52 -21.01 -6.96
C ALA A 65 -18.75 -22.01 -7.82
N GLY A 66 -17.45 -21.81 -8.07
CA GLY A 66 -16.63 -22.66 -8.95
C GLY A 66 -17.05 -22.57 -10.42
N CYS A 67 -17.54 -21.41 -10.87
CA CYS A 67 -18.12 -21.22 -12.20
C CYS A 67 -17.05 -21.03 -13.28
N PHE A 68 -16.36 -22.11 -13.68
CA PHE A 68 -15.31 -22.06 -14.72
C PHE A 68 -15.80 -21.51 -16.07
N ARG A 69 -17.10 -21.64 -16.39
CA ARG A 69 -17.67 -21.10 -17.63
C ARG A 69 -17.71 -19.57 -17.66
N ALA A 70 -17.53 -18.91 -16.51
CA ALA A 70 -17.48 -17.46 -16.43
C ALA A 70 -16.08 -16.88 -16.69
N VAL A 71 -15.03 -17.71 -16.81
CA VAL A 71 -13.66 -17.25 -17.07
C VAL A 71 -13.57 -16.25 -18.24
N PRO A 72 -14.18 -16.48 -19.43
CA PRO A 72 -14.15 -15.48 -20.50
C PRO A 72 -14.76 -14.13 -20.10
N ALA A 73 -15.87 -14.13 -19.36
CA ALA A 73 -16.51 -12.91 -18.90
C ALA A 73 -15.70 -12.19 -17.81
N LEU A 74 -15.04 -12.95 -16.94
CA LEU A 74 -14.10 -12.44 -15.94
C LEU A 74 -12.89 -11.78 -16.61
N VAL A 75 -12.32 -12.40 -17.64
CA VAL A 75 -11.23 -11.80 -18.44
C VAL A 75 -11.67 -10.48 -19.06
N GLU A 76 -12.85 -10.43 -19.69
CA GLU A 76 -13.41 -9.17 -20.22
C GLU A 76 -13.62 -8.12 -19.12
N ALA A 77 -14.01 -8.52 -17.91
CA ALA A 77 -14.17 -7.62 -16.77
C ALA A 77 -12.84 -7.06 -16.23
N THR A 78 -11.69 -7.54 -16.72
CA THR A 78 -10.37 -6.96 -16.39
C THR A 78 -9.94 -5.81 -17.32
N LEU A 79 -10.68 -5.56 -18.40
CA LEU A 79 -10.35 -4.54 -19.40
C LEU A 79 -10.42 -3.12 -18.85
N GLU A 80 -9.58 -2.22 -19.39
CA GLU A 80 -9.41 -0.83 -18.90
C GLU A 80 -10.69 0.02 -18.88
N ALA A 81 -11.66 -0.29 -19.74
CA ALA A 81 -12.96 0.39 -19.77
C ALA A 81 -13.83 0.11 -18.53
N VAL A 82 -13.49 -0.93 -17.77
CA VAL A 82 -14.23 -1.40 -16.59
C VAL A 82 -13.73 -0.67 -15.33
N PRO A 83 -14.61 -0.32 -14.36
CA PRO A 83 -14.20 0.30 -13.11
C PRO A 83 -13.08 -0.46 -12.39
N ALA A 84 -12.17 0.27 -11.74
CA ALA A 84 -10.99 -0.31 -11.09
C ALA A 84 -11.34 -1.39 -10.05
N ALA A 85 -12.31 -1.12 -9.16
CA ALA A 85 -12.79 -2.09 -8.18
C ALA A 85 -13.27 -3.41 -8.82
N THR A 86 -14.03 -3.32 -9.91
CA THR A 86 -14.53 -4.48 -10.65
C THR A 86 -13.39 -5.25 -11.33
N ARG A 87 -12.38 -4.56 -11.86
CA ARG A 87 -11.18 -5.21 -12.42
C ARG A 87 -10.42 -6.00 -11.37
N VAL A 88 -10.25 -5.45 -10.16
CA VAL A 88 -9.59 -6.14 -9.03
C VAL A 88 -10.42 -7.35 -8.60
N ALA A 89 -11.74 -7.21 -8.48
CA ALA A 89 -12.63 -8.32 -8.15
C ALA A 89 -12.60 -9.44 -9.20
N ALA A 90 -12.60 -9.08 -10.50
CA ALA A 90 -12.49 -10.03 -11.60
C ALA A 90 -11.14 -10.75 -11.60
N ALA A 91 -10.03 -10.04 -11.36
CA ALA A 91 -8.71 -10.65 -11.26
C ALA A 91 -8.59 -11.61 -10.07
N ARG A 92 -9.19 -11.28 -8.92
CA ARG A 92 -9.27 -12.18 -7.76
C ARG A 92 -10.04 -13.45 -8.08
N ALA A 93 -11.23 -13.29 -8.66
CA ALA A 93 -12.07 -14.41 -9.07
C ALA A 93 -11.37 -15.33 -10.08
N LEU A 94 -10.59 -14.77 -11.03
CA LEU A 94 -9.77 -15.56 -11.95
C LEU A 94 -8.72 -16.38 -11.18
N LEU A 95 -7.97 -15.75 -10.27
CA LEU A 95 -6.95 -16.42 -9.46
C LEU A 95 -7.54 -17.57 -8.62
N GLU A 96 -8.69 -17.35 -7.98
CA GLU A 96 -9.41 -18.37 -7.20
C GLU A 96 -9.87 -19.56 -8.06
N LEU A 97 -10.23 -19.31 -9.33
CA LEU A 97 -10.53 -20.36 -10.31
C LEU A 97 -9.26 -20.98 -10.94
N GLY A 98 -8.07 -20.57 -10.51
CA GLY A 98 -6.79 -21.07 -11.03
C GLY A 98 -6.39 -20.50 -12.40
N ASP A 99 -6.98 -19.38 -12.81
CA ASP A 99 -6.65 -18.67 -14.04
C ASP A 99 -5.82 -17.41 -13.75
N LEU A 100 -4.61 -17.33 -14.30
CA LEU A 100 -3.68 -16.22 -14.03
C LEU A 100 -3.89 -15.00 -14.95
N SER A 101 -4.89 -15.02 -15.82
CA SER A 101 -5.13 -13.94 -16.81
C SER A 101 -5.47 -12.59 -16.18
N GLY A 102 -5.77 -12.55 -14.88
CA GLY A 102 -6.02 -11.31 -14.13
C GLY A 102 -4.75 -10.50 -13.83
N GLU A 103 -3.58 -11.12 -13.77
CA GLU A 103 -2.32 -10.46 -13.36
C GLU A 103 -1.96 -9.23 -14.21
N PRO A 104 -1.98 -9.31 -15.57
CA PRO A 104 -1.58 -8.18 -16.40
C PRO A 104 -2.50 -6.97 -16.27
N ALA A 105 -3.75 -7.18 -15.82
CA ALA A 105 -4.69 -6.10 -15.56
C ALA A 105 -4.35 -5.36 -14.27
N LEU A 106 -3.94 -6.08 -13.22
CA LEU A 106 -3.48 -5.49 -11.96
C LEU A 106 -2.21 -4.67 -12.15
N VAL A 107 -1.19 -5.23 -12.82
CA VAL A 107 0.07 -4.53 -13.11
C VAL A 107 -0.20 -3.21 -13.85
N ARG A 108 -1.10 -3.24 -14.83
CA ARG A 108 -1.47 -2.05 -15.59
C ARG A 108 -2.25 -1.04 -14.77
N LEU A 109 -3.19 -1.50 -13.94
CA LEU A 109 -3.96 -0.66 -13.03
C LEU A 109 -3.00 0.14 -12.12
N LEU A 110 -1.97 -0.51 -11.59
CA LEU A 110 -0.93 0.14 -10.77
C LEU A 110 -0.10 1.15 -11.57
N ARG A 111 0.44 0.76 -12.72
CA ARG A 111 1.30 1.62 -13.56
C ARG A 111 0.58 2.84 -14.16
N THR A 112 -0.74 2.75 -14.35
CA THR A 112 -1.58 3.85 -14.85
C THR A 112 -2.22 4.67 -13.72
N HIS A 113 -1.97 4.30 -12.46
CA HIS A 113 -2.59 4.88 -11.27
C HIS A 113 -4.13 4.95 -11.36
N ALA A 114 -4.75 3.95 -11.98
CA ALA A 114 -6.20 3.94 -12.17
C ALA A 114 -6.94 3.62 -10.87
N GLY A 115 -8.11 4.25 -10.68
CA GLY A 115 -8.93 4.07 -9.47
C GLY A 115 -8.43 4.89 -8.27
N SER A 116 -8.95 4.55 -7.09
CA SER A 116 -8.53 5.12 -5.81
C SER A 116 -7.26 4.45 -5.28
N GLY A 117 -6.59 5.05 -4.30
CA GLY A 117 -5.50 4.36 -3.58
C GLY A 117 -5.94 3.07 -2.91
N TYR A 118 -7.22 2.94 -2.53
CA TYR A 118 -7.79 1.71 -2.00
C TYR A 118 -7.82 0.59 -3.05
N ASP A 119 -8.28 0.89 -4.27
CA ASP A 119 -8.30 -0.08 -5.38
C ASP A 119 -6.87 -0.55 -5.70
N ARG A 120 -5.91 0.37 -5.70
CA ARG A 120 -4.50 0.06 -5.94
C ARG A 120 -3.87 -0.72 -4.80
N GLY A 121 -4.17 -0.38 -3.55
CA GLY A 121 -3.77 -1.18 -2.39
C GLY A 121 -4.31 -2.62 -2.44
N ALA A 122 -5.57 -2.80 -2.83
CA ALA A 122 -6.15 -4.11 -3.05
C ALA A 122 -5.47 -4.87 -4.20
N ALA A 123 -5.11 -4.18 -5.29
CA ALA A 123 -4.36 -4.77 -6.40
C ALA A 123 -2.94 -5.19 -5.99
N VAL A 124 -2.24 -4.40 -5.17
CA VAL A 124 -0.92 -4.73 -4.60
C VAL A 124 -1.00 -6.02 -3.78
N ARG A 125 -1.95 -6.12 -2.85
CA ARG A 125 -2.15 -7.33 -2.04
C ARG A 125 -2.44 -8.56 -2.89
N LEU A 126 -3.36 -8.40 -3.86
CA LEU A 126 -3.73 -9.49 -4.74
C LEU A 126 -2.56 -9.94 -5.62
N LEU A 127 -1.72 -9.03 -6.13
CA LEU A 127 -0.54 -9.41 -6.89
C LEU A 127 0.41 -10.31 -6.09
N ALA A 128 0.52 -10.13 -4.78
CA ALA A 128 1.35 -10.96 -3.92
C ALA A 128 0.86 -12.42 -3.80
N GLU A 129 -0.42 -12.66 -4.10
CA GLU A 129 -1.03 -14.00 -4.10
C GLU A 129 -0.77 -14.76 -5.41
N PHE A 130 -0.34 -14.07 -6.48
CA PHE A 130 0.05 -14.73 -7.73
C PHE A 130 1.36 -15.49 -7.57
N PRO A 131 1.58 -16.58 -8.33
CA PRO A 131 2.89 -17.24 -8.38
C PRO A 131 3.97 -16.28 -8.86
N ASP A 132 5.15 -16.32 -8.22
CA ASP A 132 6.34 -15.52 -8.58
C ASP A 132 6.05 -14.01 -8.80
N PRO A 133 5.50 -13.30 -7.79
CA PRO A 133 5.07 -11.91 -7.95
C PRO A 133 6.23 -10.98 -8.32
N ASP A 134 6.03 -10.16 -9.34
CA ASP A 134 7.04 -9.20 -9.80
C ASP A 134 7.22 -8.06 -8.79
N ARG A 135 8.30 -8.15 -8.00
CA ARG A 135 8.66 -7.15 -6.99
C ARG A 135 9.02 -5.80 -7.57
N GLU A 136 9.44 -5.72 -8.83
CA GLU A 136 9.71 -4.42 -9.47
C GLU A 136 8.45 -3.59 -9.60
N VAL A 137 7.29 -4.22 -9.82
CA VAL A 137 5.99 -3.52 -9.80
C VAL A 137 5.72 -2.90 -8.42
N LEU A 138 6.08 -3.60 -7.33
CA LEU A 138 5.93 -3.06 -5.97
C LEU A 138 6.86 -1.86 -5.74
N TYR A 139 8.11 -1.94 -6.19
CA TYR A 139 9.03 -0.81 -6.12
C TYR A 139 8.57 0.39 -6.96
N GLU A 140 7.97 0.16 -8.13
CA GLU A 140 7.36 1.20 -8.95
C GLU A 140 6.25 1.91 -8.16
N VAL A 141 5.34 1.15 -7.53
CA VAL A 141 4.27 1.71 -6.67
C VAL A 141 4.86 2.55 -5.53
N LEU A 142 5.85 2.03 -4.82
CA LEU A 142 6.53 2.77 -3.74
C LEU A 142 7.13 4.10 -4.20
N SER A 143 7.65 4.15 -5.43
CA SER A 143 8.35 5.32 -5.96
C SER A 143 7.44 6.37 -6.60
N ALA A 144 6.31 5.95 -7.17
CA ALA A 144 5.56 6.76 -8.11
C ALA A 144 4.07 6.86 -7.81
N ASP A 145 3.51 5.98 -6.97
CA ASP A 145 2.09 6.05 -6.68
C ASP A 145 1.76 7.34 -5.92
N PRO A 146 0.79 8.14 -6.39
CA PRO A 146 0.45 9.40 -5.74
C PRO A 146 -0.21 9.20 -4.38
N ASP A 147 -0.88 8.07 -4.14
CA ASP A 147 -1.66 7.83 -2.93
C ASP A 147 -0.83 7.10 -1.86
N PRO A 148 -0.65 7.68 -0.66
CA PRO A 148 0.10 7.04 0.42
C PRO A 148 -0.51 5.71 0.86
N THR A 149 -1.81 5.48 0.67
CA THR A 149 -2.47 4.21 0.99
C THR A 149 -1.90 3.09 0.13
N ALA A 150 -1.81 3.29 -1.18
CA ALA A 150 -1.25 2.30 -2.11
C ALA A 150 0.24 2.06 -1.84
N ARG A 151 0.99 3.12 -1.50
CA ARG A 151 2.41 2.99 -1.09
C ARG A 151 2.56 2.20 0.21
N SER A 152 1.71 2.42 1.21
CA SER A 152 1.74 1.67 2.48
C SER A 152 1.54 0.19 2.25
N GLU A 153 0.52 -0.17 1.48
CA GLU A 153 0.26 -1.57 1.13
C GLU A 153 1.42 -2.20 0.38
N ALA A 154 2.09 -1.45 -0.51
CA ALA A 154 3.27 -1.94 -1.21
C ALA A 154 4.48 -2.15 -0.29
N VAL A 155 4.64 -1.35 0.78
CA VAL A 155 5.67 -1.57 1.79
C VAL A 155 5.39 -2.89 2.50
N ASP A 156 4.18 -3.06 3.03
CA ASP A 156 3.81 -4.21 3.85
C ASP A 156 3.89 -5.53 3.06
N VAL A 157 3.37 -5.52 1.82
CA VAL A 157 3.43 -6.67 0.91
C VAL A 157 4.87 -6.99 0.52
N LEU A 158 5.67 -6.00 0.15
CA LEU A 158 7.06 -6.25 -0.24
C LEU A 158 7.85 -6.87 0.92
N LEU A 159 7.73 -6.30 2.13
CA LEU A 159 8.38 -6.83 3.33
C LEU A 159 7.93 -8.26 3.61
N THR A 160 6.64 -8.55 3.50
CA THR A 160 6.10 -9.91 3.66
C THR A 160 6.69 -10.88 2.63
N LEU A 161 6.73 -10.51 1.35
CA LEU A 161 7.25 -11.36 0.26
C LEU A 161 8.74 -11.69 0.40
N VAL A 162 9.52 -10.82 1.05
CA VAL A 162 10.93 -11.08 1.34
C VAL A 162 11.15 -11.70 2.71
N GLY A 163 10.11 -11.94 3.52
CA GLY A 163 10.22 -12.53 4.85
C GLY A 163 10.62 -11.55 5.97
N LEU A 164 10.41 -10.25 5.76
CA LEU A 164 10.68 -9.16 6.69
C LEU A 164 9.41 -8.56 7.33
N GLY A 165 8.21 -9.08 7.02
CA GLY A 165 6.91 -8.49 7.39
C GLY A 165 6.28 -8.95 8.70
N ASP A 166 6.96 -9.73 9.54
CA ASP A 166 6.35 -10.29 10.77
C ASP A 166 6.34 -9.26 11.93
N ASP A 167 5.16 -8.73 12.24
CA ASP A 167 4.91 -7.53 13.06
C ASP A 167 5.31 -7.64 14.54
N GLU A 168 5.28 -8.84 15.13
CA GLU A 168 5.46 -8.96 16.58
C GLU A 168 6.93 -8.99 17.03
N VAL A 169 7.90 -9.15 16.11
CA VAL A 169 9.32 -9.32 16.51
C VAL A 169 10.31 -8.50 15.67
N LEU A 170 10.02 -8.18 14.40
CA LEU A 170 11.08 -7.81 13.43
C LEU A 170 11.12 -6.37 12.92
N TRP A 171 10.15 -5.51 13.25
CA TRP A 171 10.21 -4.09 12.86
C TRP A 171 11.19 -3.31 13.74
N GLY A 172 12.47 -3.42 13.38
CA GLY A 172 13.53 -2.54 13.83
C GLY A 172 13.25 -1.07 13.54
N ASP A 173 13.92 -0.18 14.28
CA ASP A 173 13.78 1.26 14.08
C ASP A 173 14.20 1.69 12.65
N VAL A 174 15.13 0.95 12.04
CA VAL A 174 15.54 1.14 10.64
C VAL A 174 14.37 0.92 9.68
N LEU A 175 13.70 -0.24 9.73
CA LEU A 175 12.57 -0.54 8.84
C LEU A 175 11.37 0.38 9.09
N LYS A 176 11.07 0.70 10.36
CA LYS A 176 10.04 1.71 10.70
C LYS A 176 10.36 3.05 10.07
N SER A 177 11.62 3.49 10.15
CA SER A 177 12.08 4.73 9.56
C SER A 177 12.03 4.73 8.03
N VAL A 178 12.40 3.62 7.38
CA VAL A 178 12.29 3.44 5.93
C VAL A 178 10.83 3.48 5.48
N GLY A 179 9.96 2.67 6.10
CA GLY A 179 8.53 2.62 5.80
C GLY A 179 7.87 3.99 5.92
N GLY A 180 8.10 4.70 7.03
CA GLY A 180 7.57 6.04 7.21
C GLY A 180 8.05 7.04 6.14
N ARG A 181 9.33 6.98 5.74
CA ARG A 181 9.88 7.89 4.73
C ARG A 181 9.34 7.61 3.32
N LEU A 182 9.01 6.36 3.01
CA LEU A 182 8.33 5.99 1.76
C LEU A 182 6.90 6.57 1.68
N LEU A 183 6.28 6.85 2.83
CA LEU A 183 4.97 7.50 2.88
C LEU A 183 5.04 9.02 2.80
N SER A 184 6.23 9.62 2.97
CA SER A 184 6.46 11.07 2.86
C SER A 184 5.92 11.61 1.52
N PRO A 185 5.34 12.82 1.46
CA PRO A 185 5.00 13.48 0.20
C PRO A 185 6.22 14.06 -0.53
N LEU A 186 7.40 14.08 0.10
CA LEU A 186 8.63 14.59 -0.50
C LEU A 186 9.33 13.49 -1.30
N THR A 187 9.36 13.65 -2.62
CA THR A 187 9.95 12.72 -3.59
C THR A 187 11.42 12.43 -3.33
N THR A 188 12.17 13.43 -2.87
CA THR A 188 13.58 13.28 -2.49
C THR A 188 13.77 12.35 -1.29
N VAL A 189 12.89 12.46 -0.28
CA VAL A 189 12.89 11.59 0.90
C VAL A 189 12.47 10.16 0.52
N GLN A 190 11.45 10.02 -0.33
CA GLN A 190 10.99 8.72 -0.84
C GLN A 190 12.09 8.00 -1.61
N THR A 191 12.76 8.70 -2.54
CA THR A 191 13.80 8.12 -3.40
C THR A 191 14.94 7.53 -2.57
N GLU A 192 15.37 8.26 -1.55
CA GLU A 192 16.43 7.79 -0.66
C GLU A 192 15.98 6.61 0.19
N ALA A 193 14.77 6.64 0.74
CA ALA A 193 14.22 5.53 1.52
C ALA A 193 14.03 4.26 0.67
N LEU A 194 13.66 4.41 -0.60
CA LEU A 194 13.52 3.30 -1.54
C LEU A 194 14.88 2.66 -1.85
N ALA A 195 15.92 3.47 -2.08
CA ALA A 195 17.27 2.97 -2.28
C ALA A 195 17.78 2.20 -1.05
N GLU A 196 17.49 2.70 0.15
CA GLU A 196 17.80 2.03 1.41
C GLU A 196 17.03 0.71 1.57
N LEU A 197 15.72 0.68 1.26
CA LEU A 197 14.92 -0.54 1.29
C LEU A 197 15.47 -1.60 0.34
N ARG A 198 15.77 -1.23 -0.92
CA ARG A 198 16.39 -2.14 -1.90
C ARG A 198 17.72 -2.71 -1.39
N ALA A 199 18.54 -1.88 -0.76
CA ALA A 199 19.81 -2.32 -0.19
C ALA A 199 19.61 -3.30 1.00
N ILE A 200 18.61 -3.05 1.85
CA ILE A 200 18.25 -3.96 2.95
C ILE A 200 17.78 -5.31 2.40
N VAL A 201 16.87 -5.30 1.41
CA VAL A 201 16.37 -6.53 0.76
C VAL A 201 17.52 -7.32 0.13
N ALA A 202 18.39 -6.66 -0.64
CA ALA A 202 19.53 -7.33 -1.28
C ALA A 202 20.50 -7.95 -0.27
N ARG A 203 20.74 -7.30 0.88
CA ARG A 203 21.59 -7.83 1.95
C ARG A 203 20.94 -9.02 2.67
N TRP A 204 19.63 -8.94 2.91
CA TRP A 204 18.86 -10.05 3.46
C TRP A 204 18.93 -11.29 2.56
N GLU A 205 18.73 -11.11 1.26
CA GLU A 205 18.82 -12.20 0.29
C GLU A 205 20.23 -12.77 0.14
N ALA A 206 21.26 -11.96 0.42
CA ALA A 206 22.64 -12.41 0.51
C ALA A 206 22.95 -13.19 1.80
N GLY A 207 21.96 -13.36 2.70
CA GLY A 207 22.07 -14.14 3.94
C GLY A 207 22.59 -13.35 5.13
N GLU A 208 22.55 -12.02 5.10
CA GLU A 208 22.92 -11.21 6.26
C GLU A 208 21.89 -11.38 7.39
N PRO A 209 22.33 -11.57 8.66
CA PRO A 209 21.41 -11.77 9.78
C PRO A 209 20.46 -10.59 9.95
N ILE A 210 19.22 -10.90 10.30
CA ILE A 210 18.14 -9.93 10.41
C ILE A 210 18.45 -8.83 11.43
N GLU A 211 19.16 -9.17 12.50
CA GLU A 211 19.55 -8.25 13.57
C GLU A 211 20.48 -7.13 13.08
N ASP A 212 21.27 -7.37 12.04
CA ASP A 212 22.13 -6.36 11.41
C ASP A 212 21.39 -5.46 10.41
N LEU A 213 20.21 -5.89 9.97
CA LEU A 213 19.37 -5.20 8.98
C LEU A 213 18.24 -4.41 9.63
N THR A 214 17.64 -4.97 10.70
CA THR A 214 16.51 -4.41 11.45
C THR A 214 16.92 -4.03 12.87
N TRP A 215 18.19 -3.66 13.04
CA TRP A 215 18.75 -3.23 14.31
C TRP A 215 17.84 -2.20 15.04
N ARG A 216 17.68 -2.40 16.35
CA ARG A 216 16.98 -1.50 17.27
C ARG A 216 17.98 -0.63 18.00
N CYS A 217 17.68 0.65 18.12
CA CYS A 217 18.60 1.61 18.69
C CYS A 217 18.59 1.56 20.21
N ASP A 218 19.73 1.30 20.84
CA ASP A 218 19.83 1.34 22.31
C ASP A 218 20.07 2.77 22.86
N SER A 219 20.17 3.76 21.98
CA SER A 219 20.48 5.14 22.37
C SER A 219 19.28 5.83 23.02
N GLU A 220 19.41 6.18 24.29
CA GLU A 220 18.40 6.99 25.02
C GLU A 220 18.08 8.31 24.32
N ALA A 221 19.05 8.91 23.61
CA ALA A 221 18.83 10.16 22.88
C ALA A 221 17.90 9.94 21.66
N VAL A 222 18.03 8.80 20.99
CA VAL A 222 17.15 8.44 19.86
C VAL A 222 15.77 8.03 20.36
N HIS A 223 15.67 7.24 21.42
CA HIS A 223 14.36 6.92 22.04
C HIS A 223 13.61 8.18 22.46
N ARG A 224 14.30 9.13 23.10
CA ARG A 224 13.70 10.42 23.46
C ARG A 224 13.22 11.18 22.22
N LEU A 225 13.99 11.20 21.14
CA LEU A 225 13.56 11.82 19.89
C LEU A 225 12.28 11.17 19.36
N VAL A 226 12.20 9.83 19.36
CA VAL A 226 11.00 9.10 18.93
C VAL A 226 9.78 9.50 19.77
N ASP A 227 9.91 9.50 21.10
CA ASP A 227 8.83 9.91 22.01
C ASP A 227 8.39 11.37 21.77
N GLU A 228 9.35 12.26 21.51
CA GLU A 228 9.09 13.68 21.28
C GLU A 228 8.43 13.95 19.92
N LEU A 229 8.71 13.13 18.90
CA LEU A 229 8.08 13.25 17.58
C LEU A 229 6.56 13.08 17.65
N ASP A 230 6.08 12.22 18.55
CA ASP A 230 4.64 11.99 18.77
C ASP A 230 4.05 12.88 19.89
N SER A 231 4.90 13.66 20.56
CA SER A 231 4.49 14.58 21.62
C SER A 231 3.96 15.91 21.11
N ALA A 232 3.18 16.62 21.95
CA ALA A 232 2.74 17.99 21.71
C ALA A 232 3.77 19.07 22.13
N GLU A 233 4.98 18.68 22.54
CA GLU A 233 6.00 19.61 23.03
C GLU A 233 6.43 20.63 21.95
N PRO A 234 6.76 21.87 22.30
CA PRO A 234 6.97 22.92 21.30
C PRO A 234 8.28 22.75 20.49
N ASN A 235 9.21 21.92 20.96
CA ASN A 235 10.50 21.68 20.31
C ASN A 235 10.89 20.21 20.42
N LEU A 236 11.58 19.70 19.37
CA LEU A 236 12.31 18.45 19.47
C LEU A 236 13.62 18.71 20.20
N GLY A 237 13.87 17.91 21.24
CA GLY A 237 15.08 17.89 22.02
C GLY A 237 16.25 17.38 21.20
N THR A 238 17.07 18.30 20.69
CA THR A 238 18.32 17.96 19.98
C THR A 238 19.47 17.59 20.91
N ARG A 239 19.24 17.62 22.23
CA ARG A 239 20.25 17.37 23.26
C ARG A 239 20.75 15.93 23.20
N GLY A 240 22.04 15.76 22.94
CA GLY A 240 22.69 14.45 22.84
C GLY A 240 22.63 13.84 21.44
N LEU A 241 21.80 14.36 20.53
CA LEU A 241 21.76 13.88 19.13
C LEU A 241 22.99 14.33 18.33
N ALA A 242 23.59 15.47 18.68
CA ALA A 242 24.82 15.98 18.04
C ALA A 242 26.06 15.15 18.38
N THR A 243 26.03 14.35 19.46
CA THR A 243 27.15 13.48 19.86
C THR A 243 27.01 12.06 19.32
N LEU A 244 25.88 11.72 18.68
CA LEU A 244 25.71 10.42 18.04
C LEU A 244 26.67 10.27 16.87
N THR A 245 27.11 9.04 16.64
CA THR A 245 27.96 8.66 15.50
C THR A 245 27.46 7.36 14.89
N GLY A 246 27.94 7.01 13.69
CA GLY A 246 27.60 5.75 13.04
C GLY A 246 26.09 5.56 12.81
N ARG A 247 25.59 4.34 13.09
CA ARG A 247 24.20 3.93 12.81
C ARG A 247 23.17 4.75 13.59
N ASP A 248 23.42 5.05 14.87
CA ASP A 248 22.53 5.88 15.72
C ASP A 248 22.32 7.26 15.12
N ARG A 249 23.40 7.86 14.60
CA ARG A 249 23.35 9.18 13.98
C ARG A 249 22.53 9.14 12.69
N THR A 250 22.76 8.15 11.84
CA THR A 250 22.00 7.96 10.60
C THR A 250 20.52 7.77 10.89
N LEU A 251 20.16 6.98 11.90
CA LEU A 251 18.77 6.78 12.30
C LEU A 251 18.14 8.08 12.79
N ALA A 252 18.82 8.84 13.66
CA ALA A 252 18.31 10.13 14.12
C ALA A 252 18.06 11.10 12.96
N GLU A 253 18.97 11.15 11.97
CA GLU A 253 18.77 11.93 10.75
C GLU A 253 17.56 11.43 9.94
N ASN A 254 17.41 10.13 9.77
CA ASN A 254 16.27 9.55 9.03
C ASN A 254 14.93 9.88 9.72
N LEU A 255 14.87 9.85 11.06
CA LEU A 255 13.70 10.26 11.84
C LEU A 255 13.37 11.75 11.69
N VAL A 256 14.38 12.60 11.55
CA VAL A 256 14.18 14.03 11.22
C VAL A 256 13.64 14.18 9.79
N LEU A 257 14.24 13.49 8.81
CA LEU A 257 13.81 13.52 7.40
C LEU A 257 12.34 13.08 7.24
N LEU A 258 11.95 12.03 7.96
CA LEU A 258 10.57 11.51 8.01
C LEU A 258 9.53 12.59 8.29
N ARG A 259 9.85 13.52 9.19
CA ARG A 259 8.89 14.50 9.72
C ARG A 259 9.02 15.90 9.11
N LEU A 260 9.95 16.12 8.18
CA LEU A 260 10.19 17.45 7.59
C LEU A 260 8.94 18.12 7.01
N HIS A 261 8.09 17.36 6.32
CA HIS A 261 6.89 17.89 5.65
C HIS A 261 5.74 18.21 6.62
N ALA A 262 5.70 17.53 7.77
CA ALA A 262 4.57 17.59 8.71
C ALA A 262 4.88 18.39 9.97
N ASP A 263 6.15 18.54 10.33
CA ASP A 263 6.56 19.10 11.60
C ASP A 263 7.68 20.15 11.45
N ARG A 264 7.34 21.41 11.74
CA ARG A 264 8.31 22.52 11.74
C ARG A 264 9.43 22.32 12.76
N ARG A 265 9.18 21.57 13.84
CA ARG A 265 10.22 21.22 14.82
C ARG A 265 11.30 20.34 14.17
N ALA A 266 10.92 19.46 13.24
CA ALA A 266 11.87 18.64 12.48
C ALA A 266 12.74 19.48 11.54
N VAL A 267 12.17 20.53 10.91
CA VAL A 267 12.95 21.51 10.13
C VAL A 267 14.03 22.18 10.98
N ARG A 268 13.68 22.65 12.19
CA ARG A 268 14.67 23.22 13.12
C ARG A 268 15.71 22.20 13.55
N ALA A 269 15.28 20.98 13.87
CA ALA A 269 16.18 19.90 14.25
C ALA A 269 17.18 19.58 13.13
N ALA A 270 16.75 19.60 11.86
CA ALA A 270 17.63 19.40 10.72
C ALA A 270 18.78 20.42 10.69
N GLY A 271 18.47 21.71 10.88
CA GLY A 271 19.46 22.78 10.97
C GLY A 271 20.39 22.65 12.18
N ALA A 272 19.81 22.45 13.36
CA ALA A 272 20.57 22.35 14.62
C ALA A 272 21.52 21.15 14.65
N LEU A 273 21.13 20.05 13.99
CA LEU A 273 21.95 18.84 13.90
C LEU A 273 22.91 18.86 12.70
N GLY A 274 22.76 19.78 11.76
CA GLY A 274 23.58 19.81 10.54
C GLY A 274 23.25 18.66 9.57
N VAL A 275 21.98 18.28 9.44
CA VAL A 275 21.54 17.18 8.58
C VAL A 275 21.62 17.59 7.11
N ARG A 276 22.80 17.45 6.49
CA ARG A 276 23.03 17.86 5.09
C ARG A 276 22.09 17.18 4.09
N ARG A 277 21.66 15.95 4.37
CA ARG A 277 20.68 15.20 3.56
C ARG A 277 19.31 15.89 3.50
N ALA A 278 19.00 16.80 4.43
CA ALA A 278 17.75 17.55 4.43
C ALA A 278 17.72 18.68 3.37
N VAL A 279 18.84 19.03 2.73
CA VAL A 279 18.90 20.18 1.80
C VAL A 279 17.94 20.04 0.62
N GLU A 280 17.94 18.92 -0.11
CA GLU A 280 17.01 18.74 -1.24
C GLU A 280 15.54 18.59 -0.79
N PRO A 281 15.21 17.80 0.25
CA PRO A 281 13.86 17.78 0.83
C PRO A 281 13.34 19.15 1.25
N LEU A 282 14.20 19.99 1.84
CA LEU A 282 13.82 21.34 2.25
C LEU A 282 13.60 22.27 1.05
N ARG A 283 14.35 22.11 -0.05
CA ARG A 283 14.11 22.86 -1.30
C ARG A 283 12.80 22.44 -1.96
N GLU A 284 12.51 21.15 -1.97
CA GLU A 284 11.23 20.62 -2.44
C GLU A 284 10.07 21.21 -1.61
N LEU A 285 10.17 21.14 -0.28
CA LEU A 285 9.17 21.71 0.64
C LEU A 285 9.03 23.23 0.50
N LEU A 286 10.12 23.94 0.20
CA LEU A 286 10.10 25.39 -0.04
C LEU A 286 9.23 25.77 -1.25
N GLY A 287 9.07 24.87 -2.22
CA GLY A 287 8.22 25.07 -3.39
C GLY A 287 6.74 25.24 -3.04
N THR A 288 6.30 24.72 -1.89
CA THR A 288 4.90 24.77 -1.44
C THR A 288 4.72 25.54 -0.12
N ALA A 289 5.79 25.90 0.58
CA ALA A 289 5.72 26.56 1.87
C ALA A 289 5.46 28.07 1.76
N GLU A 290 4.63 28.58 2.67
CA GLU A 290 4.26 29.99 2.77
C GLU A 290 4.54 30.59 4.16
N GLY A 291 4.60 31.92 4.22
CA GLY A 291 4.64 32.69 5.46
C GLY A 291 5.80 32.29 6.41
N PRO A 292 5.54 32.14 7.72
CA PRO A 292 6.58 31.82 8.70
C PRO A 292 7.28 30.48 8.47
N ALA A 293 6.61 29.48 7.87
CA ALA A 293 7.22 28.19 7.57
C ALA A 293 8.27 28.33 6.47
N ARG A 294 7.98 29.14 5.44
CA ARG A 294 8.93 29.44 4.37
C ARG A 294 10.21 30.08 4.89
N ALA A 295 10.09 31.14 5.69
CA ALA A 295 11.23 31.86 6.24
C ALA A 295 12.13 30.96 7.11
N GLU A 296 11.51 30.03 7.85
CA GLU A 296 12.22 29.06 8.66
C GLU A 296 13.01 28.05 7.81
N ILE A 297 12.39 27.52 6.74
CA ILE A 297 13.07 26.64 5.79
C ILE A 297 14.27 27.35 5.14
N GLU A 298 14.10 28.61 4.70
CA GLU A 298 15.18 29.41 4.11
C GLU A 298 16.34 29.62 5.09
N SER A 299 16.04 29.90 6.36
CA SER A 299 17.06 30.06 7.40
C SER A 299 17.83 28.77 7.67
N VAL A 300 17.14 27.62 7.71
CA VAL A 300 17.77 26.31 7.89
C VAL A 300 18.62 25.94 6.66
N LEU A 301 18.13 26.19 5.45
CA LEU A 301 18.90 25.96 4.22
C LEU A 301 20.20 26.77 4.19
N ALA A 302 20.16 28.05 4.60
CA ALA A 302 21.36 28.87 4.70
C ALA A 302 22.38 28.30 5.71
N THR A 303 21.90 27.71 6.80
CA THR A 303 22.74 27.06 7.82
C THR A 303 23.37 25.77 7.29
N LEU A 304 22.64 24.98 6.52
CA LEU A 304 23.12 23.69 5.99
C LEU A 304 24.02 23.83 4.76
N ALA A 305 23.93 24.96 4.04
CA ALA A 305 24.72 25.25 2.85
C ALA A 305 26.07 25.93 3.13
N GLY A 306 26.25 26.46 4.35
CA GLY A 306 27.53 27.00 4.85
C GLY A 306 28.47 25.91 5.35
#